data_AF-A2SY15-F1
#
_entry.id   AF-A2SY15-F1
#
_cell.length_a   1.000
_cell.length_b   1.000
_cell.length_c   1.000
_cell.angle_alpha   90.00
_cell.angle_beta   90.00
_cell.angle_gamma   90.00
#
_symmetry.space_group_name_H-M   'P 1'
#
loop_
_entity.id
_entity.type
_entity.pdbx_description
1 polymer ?
#
loop_
_entity_poly.entity_id
_entity_poly.type
_entity_poly.pdbx_seq_one_letter_code
_entity_poly.pdbx_strand_id
1 'polypeptide(L)'
;MAAVASIAASNVAVLARKAFVGQAVKASAKPAGAKPVSTVVRADLGKKWYTGAKPPAYLDGSMPGDYGYDPLRMGGNPELLKWYQQGEIENGRWAMIGVAGMLFTDALTQFGISDLPDWYEAGAVAQASSPFDLQTLIAIEIFVFATVEGFRISTWKKTGKPGFLDIMGMDSPDMRLKEIKNGRLAMFAFVGFVAQYFVNGMGPVEGLLNHLENPQQNNVFSTEYAPLFFVATVAINLWGLIAQAQTTLRDPSKGEEEFRPIPW
;
A
#
# COMPACT_ATOMS: atom_id res chain seq x y z
N MET A 1 14.00 -92.91 -71.06
CA MET A 1 14.73 -94.00 -70.39
C MET A 1 15.76 -93.37 -69.46
N ALA A 2 15.85 -93.90 -68.24
CA ALA A 2 16.64 -93.46 -67.08
C ALA A 2 16.18 -92.15 -66.41
N ALA A 3 16.16 -91.98 -65.09
CA ALA A 3 16.13 -92.83 -63.88
C ALA A 3 16.10 -91.81 -62.72
N VAL A 4 15.21 -91.96 -61.71
CA VAL A 4 15.54 -92.25 -60.28
C VAL A 4 16.31 -91.11 -59.57
N ALA A 5 16.01 -90.58 -58.37
CA ALA A 5 15.37 -91.01 -57.11
C ALA A 5 14.96 -89.71 -56.34
N SER A 6 13.88 -89.64 -55.56
CA SER A 6 13.55 -90.28 -54.27
C SER A 6 14.27 -89.71 -53.02
N ILE A 7 13.48 -89.57 -51.94
CA ILE A 7 13.80 -89.39 -50.50
C ILE A 7 14.01 -87.91 -50.08
N ALA A 8 13.38 -87.32 -49.05
CA ALA A 8 12.68 -87.80 -47.86
C ALA A 8 11.70 -86.72 -47.31
N ALA A 9 10.69 -87.18 -46.56
CA ALA A 9 10.17 -86.70 -45.26
C ALA A 9 10.31 -85.21 -44.87
N SER A 10 9.39 -84.56 -44.16
CA SER A 10 8.05 -84.83 -43.67
C SER A 10 7.65 -83.57 -42.89
N ASN A 11 6.35 -83.33 -42.83
CA ASN A 11 5.64 -82.68 -41.73
C ASN A 11 5.54 -81.15 -41.66
N VAL A 12 4.29 -80.72 -41.89
CA VAL A 12 3.49 -79.92 -40.95
C VAL A 12 3.97 -78.48 -40.76
N ALA A 13 3.32 -77.55 -41.46
CA ALA A 13 2.14 -76.88 -40.92
C ALA A 13 1.71 -75.81 -41.91
N VAL A 14 0.52 -76.04 -42.45
CA VAL A 14 -0.31 -75.06 -43.15
C VAL A 14 -0.50 -73.86 -42.23
N LEU A 15 -0.16 -72.66 -42.68
CA LEU A 15 -0.96 -71.49 -42.41
C LEU A 15 -0.94 -70.58 -43.64
N ALA A 16 -2.14 -70.39 -44.16
CA ALA A 16 -2.42 -69.92 -45.51
C ALA A 16 -2.06 -68.45 -45.73
N ARG A 17 -1.58 -68.21 -46.95
CA ARG A 17 -1.40 -66.93 -47.61
C ARG A 17 -2.74 -66.21 -47.80
N LYS A 18 -2.75 -64.88 -47.63
CA LYS A 18 -3.31 -63.90 -48.59
C LYS A 18 -2.48 -62.60 -48.43
N ALA A 19 -1.54 -62.34 -49.34
CA ALA A 19 -1.72 -61.61 -50.60
C ALA A 19 -1.98 -60.10 -50.40
N PHE A 20 -0.86 -59.38 -50.28
CA PHE A 20 -0.51 -58.05 -50.78
C PHE A 20 -1.63 -57.07 -51.20
N VAL A 21 -1.81 -56.01 -50.42
CA VAL A 21 -2.38 -54.71 -50.83
C VAL A 21 -1.48 -53.62 -50.21
N GLY A 22 -1.20 -52.56 -50.98
CA GLY A 22 -0.09 -51.60 -50.79
C GLY A 22 0.19 -51.12 -49.37
N GLN A 23 1.49 -51.04 -49.04
CA GLN A 23 2.01 -50.58 -47.74
C GLN A 23 1.60 -49.12 -47.46
N ALA A 24 0.71 -48.94 -46.49
CA ALA A 24 0.47 -47.65 -45.86
C ALA A 24 1.60 -47.32 -44.88
N VAL A 25 2.24 -46.17 -45.09
CA VAL A 25 3.19 -45.55 -44.15
C VAL A 25 2.44 -45.30 -42.83
N LYS A 26 2.79 -46.04 -41.78
CA LYS A 26 2.29 -45.76 -40.43
C LYS A 26 2.96 -44.48 -39.93
N ALA A 27 2.19 -43.40 -39.89
CA ALA A 27 2.58 -42.15 -39.25
C ALA A 27 2.90 -42.42 -37.77
N SER A 28 4.09 -42.02 -37.34
CA SER A 28 4.46 -41.98 -35.92
C SER A 28 3.49 -41.06 -35.19
N ALA A 29 2.70 -41.61 -34.26
CA ALA A 29 1.84 -40.81 -33.40
C ALA A 29 2.72 -39.86 -32.57
N LYS A 30 2.55 -38.55 -32.76
CA LYS A 30 3.14 -37.54 -31.86
C LYS A 30 2.64 -37.81 -30.44
N PRO A 31 3.50 -37.78 -29.40
CA PRO A 31 3.01 -37.81 -28.03
C PRO A 31 2.05 -36.63 -27.85
N ALA A 32 0.87 -36.92 -27.31
CA ALA A 32 -0.13 -35.90 -27.01
C ALA A 32 0.52 -34.86 -26.10
N GLY A 33 0.75 -33.66 -26.64
CA GLY A 33 1.33 -32.56 -25.89
C GLY A 33 0.46 -32.29 -24.67
N ALA A 34 1.01 -32.52 -23.48
CA ALA A 34 0.36 -32.10 -22.25
C ALA A 34 0.11 -30.59 -22.35
N LYS A 35 -1.17 -30.19 -22.24
CA LYS A 35 -1.52 -28.77 -22.19
C LYS A 35 -0.76 -28.17 -21.01
N PRO A 36 -0.02 -27.06 -21.17
CA PRO A 36 0.59 -26.40 -20.02
C PRO A 36 -0.54 -25.98 -19.09
N VAL A 37 -0.65 -26.66 -17.94
CA VAL A 37 -1.48 -26.20 -16.84
C VAL A 37 -0.70 -25.03 -16.25
N SER A 38 -0.99 -23.82 -16.72
CA SER A 38 -0.57 -22.63 -16.01
C SER A 38 -1.36 -22.58 -14.71
N THR A 39 -0.75 -23.04 -13.62
CA THR A 39 -1.19 -22.64 -12.29
C THR A 39 -0.91 -21.16 -12.17
N VAL A 40 -1.89 -20.34 -12.50
CA VAL A 40 -1.88 -18.94 -12.09
C VAL A 40 -1.99 -18.98 -10.57
N VAL A 41 -0.85 -18.87 -9.88
CA VAL A 41 -0.84 -18.47 -8.48
C VAL A 41 -1.39 -17.05 -8.49
N ARG A 42 -2.71 -16.93 -8.35
CA ARG A 42 -3.28 -15.65 -7.93
C ARG A 42 -2.76 -15.47 -6.52
N ALA A 43 -1.71 -14.66 -6.37
CA ALA A 43 -1.49 -14.01 -5.10
C ALA A 43 -2.84 -13.39 -4.76
N ASP A 44 -3.46 -13.86 -3.68
CA ASP A 44 -4.59 -13.17 -3.07
C ASP A 44 -4.04 -11.85 -2.52
N LEU A 45 -3.77 -10.92 -3.44
CA LEU A 45 -3.63 -9.49 -3.20
C LEU A 45 -5.03 -8.95 -2.83
N GLY A 46 -5.74 -9.64 -1.93
CA GLY A 46 -6.81 -9.03 -1.17
C GLY A 46 -6.29 -7.74 -0.53
N LYS A 47 -7.20 -6.85 -0.13
CA LYS A 47 -6.86 -5.57 0.52
C LYS A 47 -6.01 -5.81 1.79
N LYS A 48 -4.70 -5.98 1.62
CA LYS A 48 -3.73 -6.37 2.63
C LYS A 48 -2.48 -5.53 2.40
N TRP A 49 -1.85 -5.09 3.48
CA TRP A 49 -0.65 -4.25 3.41
C TRP A 49 0.62 -5.01 2.95
N TYR A 50 0.68 -6.33 3.16
CA TYR A 50 1.81 -7.18 2.76
C TYR A 50 1.35 -8.53 2.23
N THR A 51 2.07 -9.06 1.25
CA THR A 51 1.74 -10.34 0.61
C THR A 51 1.84 -11.49 1.61
N GLY A 52 0.75 -12.22 1.79
CA GLY A 52 0.71 -13.36 2.72
C GLY A 52 0.49 -13.01 4.20
N ALA A 53 0.35 -11.72 4.54
CA ALA A 53 -0.03 -11.32 5.89
C ALA A 53 -1.49 -11.73 6.20
N LYS A 54 -1.71 -12.25 7.40
CA LYS A 54 -3.07 -12.54 7.92
C LYS A 54 -3.54 -11.34 8.75
N PRO A 55 -4.65 -10.69 8.38
CA PRO A 55 -5.20 -9.60 9.19
C PRO A 55 -5.71 -10.15 10.53
N PRO A 56 -5.69 -9.33 11.60
CA PRO A 56 -6.40 -9.64 12.84
C PRO A 56 -7.91 -9.83 12.60
N ALA A 57 -8.57 -10.68 13.40
CA ALA A 57 -9.98 -11.05 13.20
C ALA A 57 -10.98 -9.86 13.23
N TYR A 58 -10.63 -8.75 13.89
CA TYR A 58 -11.45 -7.54 13.95
C TYR A 58 -11.25 -6.59 12.75
N LEU A 59 -10.33 -6.88 11.83
CA LEU A 59 -10.09 -6.17 10.57
C LEU A 59 -10.53 -7.07 9.40
N ASP A 60 -11.81 -7.02 9.10
CA ASP A 60 -12.50 -7.87 8.12
C ASP A 60 -12.61 -7.26 6.72
N GLY A 61 -12.10 -6.04 6.52
CA GLY A 61 -12.24 -5.30 5.27
C GLY A 61 -13.58 -4.58 5.09
N SER A 62 -14.45 -4.57 6.13
CA SER A 62 -15.74 -3.87 6.10
C SER A 62 -15.59 -2.35 6.10
N MET A 63 -14.52 -1.83 6.70
CA MET A 63 -14.24 -0.40 6.76
C MET A 63 -13.56 0.10 5.48
N PRO A 64 -13.88 1.32 5.01
CA PRO A 64 -13.19 1.93 3.88
C PRO A 64 -11.72 2.17 4.25
N GLY A 65 -10.80 1.66 3.42
CA GLY A 65 -9.36 1.81 3.63
C GLY A 65 -8.74 0.78 4.57
N ASP A 66 -9.47 -0.28 4.92
CA ASP A 66 -8.90 -1.39 5.68
C ASP A 66 -7.94 -2.23 4.82
N TYR A 67 -6.70 -2.31 5.27
CA TYR A 67 -5.62 -3.12 4.70
C TYR A 67 -5.07 -4.15 5.70
N GLY A 68 -5.74 -4.36 6.84
CA GLY A 68 -5.33 -5.34 7.85
C GLY A 68 -4.01 -5.01 8.56
N TYR A 69 -3.63 -3.73 8.62
CA TYR A 69 -2.39 -3.27 9.25
C TYR A 69 -2.67 -2.77 10.67
N ASP A 70 -2.42 -3.61 11.67
CA ASP A 70 -2.42 -3.24 13.08
C ASP A 70 -1.38 -4.08 13.85
N PRO A 71 -0.09 -3.70 13.80
CA PRO A 71 0.98 -4.46 14.45
C PRO A 71 0.92 -4.39 15.99
N LEU A 72 0.23 -3.39 16.57
CA LEU A 72 0.15 -3.18 18.02
C LEU A 72 -1.19 -3.63 18.64
N ARG A 73 -2.11 -4.16 17.83
CA ARG A 73 -3.46 -4.60 18.22
C ARG A 73 -4.28 -3.55 18.99
N MET A 74 -4.06 -2.27 18.71
CA MET A 74 -4.77 -1.18 19.39
C MET A 74 -6.24 -1.08 18.93
N GLY A 75 -6.59 -1.67 17.79
CA GLY A 75 -7.95 -1.69 17.23
C GLY A 75 -8.89 -2.75 17.80
N GLY A 76 -8.49 -3.51 18.83
CA GLY A 76 -9.27 -4.65 19.33
C GLY A 76 -10.65 -4.28 19.92
N ASN A 77 -10.84 -3.03 20.39
CA ASN A 77 -12.12 -2.56 20.92
C ASN A 77 -12.94 -1.85 19.83
N PRO A 78 -14.19 -2.27 19.54
CA PRO A 78 -14.99 -1.73 18.44
C PRO A 78 -15.40 -0.26 18.64
N GLU A 79 -15.49 0.22 19.88
CA GLU A 79 -15.79 1.62 20.18
C GLU A 79 -14.58 2.53 19.92
N LEU A 80 -13.39 2.10 20.36
CA LEU A 80 -12.14 2.83 20.10
C LEU A 80 -11.78 2.81 18.62
N LEU A 81 -12.09 1.73 17.91
CA LEU A 81 -11.84 1.60 16.48
C LEU A 81 -12.56 2.70 15.68
N LYS A 82 -13.82 2.98 16.02
CA LYS A 82 -14.59 4.09 15.41
C LYS A 82 -13.96 5.45 15.72
N TRP A 83 -13.42 5.63 16.92
CA TRP A 83 -12.70 6.84 17.28
C TRP A 83 -11.37 7.00 16.54
N TYR A 84 -10.59 5.93 16.38
CA TYR A 84 -9.34 5.95 15.61
C TYR A 84 -9.58 6.20 14.12
N GLN A 85 -10.62 5.61 13.54
CA GLN A 85 -11.03 5.91 12.18
C GLN A 85 -11.39 7.40 12.02
N GLN A 86 -12.12 7.95 12.98
CA GLN A 86 -12.46 9.36 12.96
C GLN A 86 -11.21 10.24 13.08
N GLY A 87 -10.30 9.92 14.00
CA GLY A 87 -9.03 10.62 14.16
C GLY A 87 -8.17 10.59 12.90
N GLU A 88 -8.12 9.43 12.22
CA GLU A 88 -7.43 9.29 10.94
C GLU A 88 -8.02 10.19 9.85
N ILE A 89 -9.34 10.24 9.73
CA ILE A 89 -10.02 11.07 8.73
C ILE A 89 -9.75 12.55 8.99
N GLU A 90 -9.86 13.02 10.24
CA GLU A 90 -9.62 14.43 10.55
C GLU A 90 -8.15 14.81 10.34
N ASN A 91 -7.21 14.00 10.81
CA ASN A 91 -5.79 14.22 10.55
C ASN A 91 -5.48 14.24 9.05
N GLY A 92 -6.12 13.35 8.28
CA GLY A 92 -6.00 13.33 6.82
C GLY A 92 -6.58 14.57 6.15
N ARG A 93 -7.73 15.07 6.59
CA ARG A 93 -8.38 16.29 6.06
C ARG A 93 -7.51 17.52 6.29
N TRP A 94 -7.02 17.70 7.52
CA TRP A 94 -6.13 18.80 7.89
C TRP A 94 -4.79 18.70 7.15
N ALA A 95 -4.23 17.49 7.02
CA ALA A 95 -3.00 17.28 6.27
C ALA A 95 -3.17 17.59 4.78
N MET A 96 -4.30 17.22 4.15
CA MET A 96 -4.55 17.51 2.73
C MET A 96 -4.58 19.01 2.46
N ILE A 97 -5.27 19.80 3.28
CA ILE A 97 -5.32 21.26 3.10
C ILE A 97 -3.98 21.92 3.47
N GLY A 98 -3.26 21.40 4.48
CA GLY A 98 -1.96 21.91 4.88
C GLY A 98 -0.89 21.71 3.80
N VAL A 99 -0.77 20.48 3.29
CA VAL A 99 0.14 20.12 2.18
C VAL A 99 -0.19 20.92 0.93
N ALA A 100 -1.47 21.08 0.59
CA ALA A 100 -1.89 21.89 -0.55
C ALA A 100 -1.48 23.37 -0.37
N GLY A 101 -1.64 23.94 0.83
CA GLY A 101 -1.22 25.31 1.14
C GLY A 101 0.30 25.50 1.01
N MET A 102 1.08 24.60 1.60
CA MET A 102 2.56 24.64 1.54
C MET A 102 3.08 24.53 0.10
N LEU A 103 2.51 23.59 -0.68
CA LEU A 103 2.88 23.43 -2.09
C LEU A 103 2.44 24.63 -2.94
N PHE A 104 1.28 25.21 -2.65
CA PHE A 104 0.78 26.36 -3.39
C PHE A 104 1.69 27.58 -3.22
N THR A 105 2.07 27.92 -1.99
CA THR A 105 2.94 29.07 -1.72
C THR A 105 4.32 28.88 -2.32
N ASP A 106 4.93 27.70 -2.13
CA ASP A 106 6.28 27.41 -2.65
C ASP A 106 6.29 27.34 -4.18
N ALA A 107 5.27 26.72 -4.81
CA ALA A 107 5.16 26.70 -6.27
C ALA A 107 5.05 28.12 -6.85
N LEU A 108 4.25 29.00 -6.25
CA LEU A 108 4.11 30.37 -6.75
C LEU A 108 5.41 31.17 -6.67
N THR A 109 6.20 30.96 -5.62
CA THR A 109 7.52 31.58 -5.45
C THR A 109 8.52 31.03 -6.47
N GLN A 110 8.59 29.70 -6.63
CA GLN A 110 9.50 29.04 -7.59
C GLN A 110 9.16 29.34 -9.05
N PHE A 111 7.89 29.51 -9.39
CA PHE A 111 7.47 29.91 -10.75
C PHE A 111 7.56 31.43 -11.00
N GLY A 112 8.02 32.21 -10.02
CA GLY A 112 8.23 33.66 -10.17
C GLY A 112 6.94 34.46 -10.32
N ILE A 113 5.81 33.92 -9.86
CA ILE A 113 4.49 34.56 -9.96
C ILE A 113 4.26 35.52 -8.78
N SER A 114 4.77 35.16 -7.59
CA SER A 114 4.67 35.99 -6.39
C SER A 114 5.77 35.65 -5.39
N ASP A 115 6.38 36.66 -4.78
CA ASP A 115 7.42 36.52 -3.75
C ASP A 115 6.77 36.28 -2.37
N LEU A 116 6.13 35.12 -2.22
CA LEU A 116 5.50 34.71 -0.96
C LEU A 116 6.56 34.11 -0.03
N PRO A 117 6.53 34.44 1.27
CA PRO A 117 7.44 33.85 2.23
C PRO A 117 7.20 32.34 2.34
N ASP A 118 8.27 31.59 2.55
CA ASP A 118 8.19 30.15 2.74
C ASP A 118 7.27 29.79 3.90
N TRP A 119 6.64 28.62 3.83
CA TRP A 119 5.66 28.17 4.81
C TRP A 119 6.17 28.17 6.26
N TYR A 120 7.49 28.00 6.47
CA TYR A 120 8.14 28.00 7.78
C TYR A 120 8.45 29.40 8.31
N GLU A 121 8.50 30.43 7.46
CA GLU A 121 8.69 31.84 7.84
C GLU A 121 7.40 32.67 7.76
N ALA A 122 6.40 32.18 7.02
CA ALA A 122 5.14 32.86 6.76
C ALA A 122 4.43 33.33 8.05
N GLY A 123 4.53 32.56 9.15
CA GLY A 123 3.95 32.95 10.43
C GLY A 123 4.57 34.21 11.04
N ALA A 124 5.89 34.36 10.95
CA ALA A 124 6.60 35.54 11.48
C ALA A 124 6.30 36.79 10.64
N VAL A 125 6.25 36.64 9.32
CA VAL A 125 5.91 37.74 8.39
C VAL A 125 4.46 38.20 8.56
N ALA A 126 3.54 37.24 8.74
CA ALA A 126 2.13 37.54 8.99
C ALA A 126 1.94 38.28 10.32
N GLN A 127 2.67 37.91 11.37
CA GLN A 127 2.65 38.64 12.65
C GLN A 127 3.18 40.06 12.50
N ALA A 128 4.28 40.26 11.76
CA ALA A 128 4.87 41.59 11.55
C ALA A 128 3.94 42.54 10.78
N SER A 129 3.07 42.00 9.94
CA SER A 129 2.11 42.76 9.13
C SER A 129 0.73 42.92 9.80
N SER A 130 0.48 42.21 10.90
CA SER A 130 -0.81 42.21 11.60
C SER A 130 -0.92 43.42 12.54
N PRO A 131 -2.08 44.10 12.59
CA PRO A 131 -2.31 45.19 13.55
C PRO A 131 -2.59 44.70 14.98
N PHE A 132 -2.70 43.39 15.21
CA PHE A 132 -3.03 42.79 16.50
C PHE A 132 -1.86 42.01 17.11
N ASP A 133 -1.75 42.01 18.43
CA ASP A 133 -0.75 41.24 19.17
C ASP A 133 -0.99 39.72 19.08
N LEU A 134 0.08 38.93 19.08
CA LEU A 134 0.06 37.47 18.91
C LEU A 134 -0.82 36.77 19.96
N GLN A 135 -0.84 37.27 21.20
CA GLN A 135 -1.72 36.69 22.24
C GLN A 135 -3.19 36.87 21.90
N THR A 136 -3.54 38.02 21.31
CA THR A 136 -4.92 38.31 20.89
C THR A 136 -5.33 37.43 19.70
N LEU A 137 -4.43 37.21 18.73
CA LEU A 137 -4.69 36.29 17.61
C LEU A 137 -4.95 34.86 18.12
N ILE A 138 -4.06 34.34 18.98
CA ILE A 138 -4.19 32.98 19.53
C ILE A 138 -5.49 32.85 20.32
N ALA A 139 -5.87 33.86 21.11
CA ALA A 139 -7.12 33.83 21.88
C ALA A 139 -8.36 33.78 20.97
N ILE A 140 -8.38 34.58 19.91
CA ILE A 140 -9.47 34.57 18.92
C ILE A 140 -9.51 33.22 18.19
N GLU A 141 -8.35 32.71 17.78
CA GLU A 141 -8.24 31.45 17.06
C GLU A 141 -8.75 30.27 17.89
N ILE A 142 -8.30 30.14 19.15
CA ILE A 142 -8.78 29.11 20.07
C ILE A 142 -10.28 29.24 20.28
N PHE A 143 -10.81 30.45 20.45
CA PHE A 143 -12.25 30.66 20.64
C PHE A 143 -13.04 30.21 19.42
N VAL A 144 -12.67 30.65 18.22
CA VAL A 144 -13.34 30.30 16.97
C VAL A 144 -13.28 28.79 16.73
N PHE A 145 -12.09 28.18 16.80
CA PHE A 145 -11.95 26.74 16.62
C PHE A 145 -12.64 25.92 17.70
N ALA A 146 -12.66 26.37 18.96
CA ALA A 146 -13.39 25.68 20.02
C ALA A 146 -14.91 25.67 19.77
N THR A 147 -15.48 26.76 19.23
CA THR A 147 -16.89 26.77 18.86
C THR A 147 -17.19 25.82 17.70
N VAL A 148 -16.38 25.85 16.64
CA VAL A 148 -16.53 24.97 15.46
C VAL A 148 -16.38 23.50 15.85
N GLU A 149 -15.35 23.17 16.63
CA GLU A 149 -15.12 21.82 17.16
C GLU A 149 -16.25 21.38 18.11
N GLY A 150 -16.78 22.29 18.93
CA GLY A 150 -17.94 22.02 19.77
C GLY A 150 -19.17 21.58 18.96
N PHE A 151 -19.46 22.28 17.86
CA PHE A 151 -20.53 21.89 16.94
C PHE A 151 -20.26 20.54 16.27
N ARG A 152 -19.02 20.31 15.81
CA ARG A 152 -18.62 19.06 15.18
C ARG A 152 -18.75 17.85 16.13
N ILE A 153 -18.20 17.95 17.35
CA ILE A 153 -18.26 16.87 18.36
C ILE A 153 -19.72 16.58 18.74
N SER A 154 -20.54 17.62 18.89
CA SER A 154 -21.97 17.44 19.19
C SER A 154 -22.72 16.74 18.05
N THR A 155 -22.32 16.99 16.80
CA THR A 155 -22.89 16.38 15.60
C THR A 155 -22.47 14.92 15.48
N TRP A 156 -21.18 14.63 15.71
CA TRP A 156 -20.63 13.28 15.68
C TRP A 156 -21.28 12.37 16.74
N LYS A 157 -21.45 12.86 17.98
CA LYS A 157 -22.16 12.11 19.04
C LYS A 157 -23.63 11.79 18.69
N LYS A 158 -24.28 12.61 17.87
CA LYS A 158 -25.69 12.44 17.47
C LYS A 158 -25.88 11.57 16.23
N THR A 159 -25.00 11.70 15.24
CA THR A 159 -25.19 11.10 13.90
C THR A 159 -24.16 10.01 13.57
N GLY A 160 -23.05 9.91 14.32
CA GLY A 160 -21.94 9.01 14.02
C GLY A 160 -21.22 9.32 12.69
N LYS A 161 -21.57 10.42 12.02
CA LYS A 161 -20.97 10.87 10.76
C LYS A 161 -20.16 12.15 10.99
N PRO A 162 -19.04 12.31 10.27
CA PRO A 162 -18.20 13.50 10.38
C PRO A 162 -18.75 14.63 9.51
N GLY A 163 -19.78 15.33 10.01
CA GLY A 163 -20.05 16.70 9.57
C GLY A 163 -21.50 17.08 9.30
N PHE A 164 -21.75 18.37 9.47
CA PHE A 164 -22.97 19.11 9.17
C PHE A 164 -23.02 19.63 7.70
N LEU A 165 -21.88 19.59 6.99
CA LEU A 165 -21.63 20.28 5.71
C LEU A 165 -21.76 19.41 4.44
N ASP A 166 -22.43 18.25 4.50
CA ASP A 166 -22.78 17.51 3.28
C ASP A 166 -24.04 18.09 2.62
N ILE A 167 -23.90 19.27 2.01
CA ILE A 167 -24.99 19.97 1.32
C ILE A 167 -25.20 19.38 -0.09
N MET A 168 -24.15 18.81 -0.69
CA MET A 168 -24.13 18.34 -2.09
C MET A 168 -24.41 16.84 -2.24
N GLY A 169 -24.56 16.08 -1.14
CA GLY A 169 -24.98 14.68 -1.16
C GLY A 169 -24.01 13.75 -1.91
N MET A 170 -22.72 14.07 -1.92
CA MET A 170 -21.69 13.33 -2.67
C MET A 170 -21.10 12.15 -1.88
N ASP A 171 -21.76 11.75 -0.79
CA ASP A 171 -21.34 10.70 0.13
C ASP A 171 -21.56 9.29 -0.45
N SER A 172 -20.57 8.79 -1.19
CA SER A 172 -20.53 7.41 -1.70
C SER A 172 -19.35 6.63 -1.09
N PRO A 173 -19.47 5.29 -0.89
CA PRO A 173 -18.42 4.48 -0.28
C PRO A 173 -17.09 4.54 -1.05
N ASP A 174 -17.14 4.70 -2.38
CA ASP A 174 -15.96 4.84 -3.22
C ASP A 174 -15.26 6.19 -3.05
N MET A 175 -16.02 7.27 -2.81
CA MET A 175 -15.45 8.59 -2.56
C MET A 175 -14.77 8.67 -1.19
N ARG A 176 -15.34 8.02 -0.16
CA ARG A 176 -14.69 7.90 1.15
C ARG A 176 -13.36 7.15 1.07
N LEU A 177 -13.29 6.11 0.24
CA LEU A 177 -12.03 5.38 0.00
C LEU A 177 -10.96 6.30 -0.61
N LYS A 178 -11.34 7.14 -1.59
CA LYS A 178 -10.43 8.10 -2.23
C LYS A 178 -9.97 9.17 -1.24
N GLU A 179 -10.89 9.70 -0.43
CA GLU A 179 -10.59 10.68 0.61
C GLU A 179 -9.55 10.13 1.60
N ILE A 180 -9.77 8.93 2.14
CA ILE A 180 -8.83 8.32 3.11
C ILE A 180 -7.47 8.05 2.47
N LYS A 181 -7.43 7.56 1.22
CA LYS A 181 -6.16 7.30 0.52
C LYS A 181 -5.35 8.58 0.29
N ASN A 182 -6.02 9.64 -0.17
CA ASN A 182 -5.37 10.94 -0.35
C ASN A 182 -4.97 11.55 1.00
N GLY A 183 -5.79 11.38 2.04
CA GLY A 183 -5.48 11.80 3.41
C GLY A 183 -4.22 11.12 3.96
N ARG A 184 -4.11 9.79 3.82
CA ARG A 184 -2.90 9.03 4.21
C ARG A 184 -1.66 9.48 3.45
N LEU A 185 -1.79 9.69 2.15
CA LEU A 185 -0.70 10.21 1.32
C LEU A 185 -0.26 11.60 1.80
N ALA A 186 -1.21 12.50 2.08
CA ALA A 186 -0.93 13.85 2.55
C ALA A 186 -0.27 13.85 3.95
N MET A 187 -0.73 13.00 4.87
CA MET A 187 -0.10 12.85 6.19
C MET A 187 1.38 12.45 6.07
N PHE A 188 1.70 11.53 5.16
CA PHE A 188 3.08 11.14 4.90
C PHE A 188 3.88 12.26 4.22
N ALA A 189 3.29 12.96 3.25
CA ALA A 189 3.92 14.10 2.57
C ALA A 189 4.25 15.24 3.54
N PHE A 190 3.36 15.57 4.48
CA PHE A 190 3.61 16.60 5.48
C PHE A 190 4.84 16.30 6.34
N VAL A 191 4.97 15.07 6.85
CA VAL A 191 6.16 14.64 7.59
C VAL A 191 7.41 14.71 6.70
N GLY A 192 7.28 14.34 5.43
CA GLY A 192 8.34 14.48 4.43
C GLY A 192 8.80 15.92 4.24
N PHE A 193 7.89 16.88 4.13
CA PHE A 193 8.23 18.31 3.96
C PHE A 193 8.90 18.89 5.19
N VAL A 194 8.43 18.53 6.38
CA VAL A 194 9.08 18.93 7.64
C VAL A 194 10.49 18.34 7.71
N ALA A 195 10.66 17.06 7.36
CA ALA A 195 11.99 16.44 7.32
C ALA A 195 12.90 17.08 6.27
N GLN A 196 12.38 17.41 5.08
CA GLN A 196 13.13 18.13 4.04
C GLN A 196 13.64 19.48 4.53
N TYR A 197 12.80 20.24 5.23
CA TYR A 197 13.25 21.50 5.83
C TYR A 197 14.37 21.30 6.85
N PHE A 198 14.26 20.32 7.77
CA PHE A 198 15.30 20.10 8.77
C PHE A 198 16.62 19.59 8.21
N VAL A 199 16.59 18.79 7.14
CA VAL A 199 17.81 18.19 6.56
C VAL A 199 18.44 19.11 5.51
N ASN A 200 17.63 19.71 4.65
CA ASN A 200 18.09 20.44 3.48
C ASN A 200 17.92 21.96 3.60
N GLY A 201 17.03 22.44 4.48
CA GLY A 201 16.71 23.86 4.60
C GLY A 201 15.99 24.44 3.37
N MET A 202 15.43 23.60 2.50
CA MET A 202 14.81 24.00 1.23
C MET A 202 13.30 23.76 1.22
N GLY A 203 12.59 24.50 0.37
CA GLY A 203 11.17 24.30 0.10
C GLY A 203 10.87 22.92 -0.53
N PRO A 204 9.65 22.40 -0.40
CA PRO A 204 9.26 21.11 -0.98
C PRO A 204 9.39 21.02 -2.51
N VAL A 205 9.10 22.09 -3.23
CA VAL A 205 9.22 22.19 -4.70
C VAL A 205 10.67 22.36 -5.10
N GLU A 206 11.43 23.20 -4.40
CA GLU A 206 12.87 23.36 -4.62
C GLU A 206 13.61 22.04 -4.42
N GLY A 207 13.30 21.30 -3.34
CA GLY A 207 13.85 19.98 -3.08
C GLY A 207 13.55 18.98 -4.20
N LEU A 208 12.38 19.06 -4.83
CA LEU A 208 12.04 18.24 -5.99
C LEU A 208 12.86 18.62 -7.22
N LEU A 209 13.00 19.92 -7.51
CA LEU A 209 13.82 20.39 -8.64
C LEU A 209 15.27 19.95 -8.49
N ASN A 210 15.85 20.10 -7.30
CA ASN A 210 17.20 19.64 -7.01
C ASN A 210 17.35 18.12 -7.17
N HIS A 211 16.35 17.33 -6.79
CA HIS A 211 16.37 15.89 -7.04
C HIS A 211 16.27 15.56 -8.53
N LEU A 212 15.47 16.31 -9.30
CA LEU A 212 15.33 16.11 -10.75
C LEU A 212 16.60 16.47 -11.52
N GLU A 213 17.35 17.48 -11.07
CA GLU A 213 18.64 17.85 -11.66
C GLU A 213 19.70 16.78 -11.44
N ASN A 214 19.78 16.21 -10.23
CA ASN A 214 20.78 15.20 -9.87
C ASN A 214 20.17 14.05 -9.05
N PRO A 215 19.51 13.07 -9.70
CA PRO A 215 18.75 12.04 -8.98
C PRO A 215 19.62 11.08 -8.15
N GLN A 216 20.89 10.92 -8.52
CA GLN A 216 21.81 10.01 -7.82
C GLN A 216 22.48 10.66 -6.60
N GLN A 217 22.69 11.97 -6.62
CA GLN A 217 23.40 12.68 -5.56
C GLN A 217 22.48 13.40 -4.59
N ASN A 218 21.28 13.82 -5.02
CA ASN A 218 20.33 14.53 -4.17
C ASN A 218 19.26 13.57 -3.64
N ASN A 219 19.67 12.53 -2.92
CA ASN A 219 18.75 11.56 -2.32
C ASN A 219 18.93 11.51 -0.79
N VAL A 220 17.99 10.86 -0.10
CA VAL A 220 18.06 10.76 1.37
C VAL A 220 19.32 10.03 1.84
N PHE A 221 19.92 9.17 0.99
CA PHE A 221 21.10 8.36 1.30
C PHE A 221 22.45 9.07 1.07
N SER A 222 22.46 10.30 0.58
CA SER A 222 23.67 11.13 0.48
C SER A 222 23.76 12.19 1.58
N THR A 223 22.71 12.33 2.39
CA THR A 223 22.64 13.24 3.53
C THR A 223 23.34 12.68 4.76
N GLU A 224 23.58 13.50 5.77
CA GLU A 224 24.17 13.08 7.05
C GLU A 224 23.37 11.99 7.77
N TYR A 225 22.07 11.88 7.49
CA TYR A 225 21.17 10.87 8.06
C TYR A 225 21.12 9.54 7.29
N ALA A 226 21.91 9.41 6.22
CA ALA A 226 21.94 8.21 5.39
C ALA A 226 22.13 6.89 6.17
N PRO A 227 23.01 6.79 7.18
CA PRO A 227 23.17 5.54 7.94
C PRO A 227 21.89 5.12 8.66
N LEU A 228 21.16 6.08 9.22
CA LEU A 228 19.90 5.82 9.93
C LEU A 228 18.81 5.34 8.96
N PHE A 229 18.65 6.02 7.83
CA PHE A 229 17.67 5.62 6.80
C PHE A 229 18.01 4.27 6.18
N PHE A 230 19.29 3.95 6.00
CA PHE A 230 19.73 2.64 5.53
C PHE A 230 19.31 1.53 6.51
N VAL A 231 19.62 1.69 7.80
CA VAL A 231 19.23 0.72 8.84
C VAL A 231 17.71 0.58 8.93
N ALA A 232 16.97 1.69 8.88
CA ALA A 232 15.51 1.67 8.89
C ALA A 232 14.93 0.92 7.68
N THR A 233 15.48 1.14 6.48
CA THR A 233 15.02 0.46 5.26
C THR A 233 15.31 -1.05 5.32
N VAL A 234 16.49 -1.44 5.81
CA VAL A 234 16.80 -2.86 6.03
C VAL A 234 15.84 -3.47 7.07
N ALA A 235 15.58 -2.77 8.17
CA ALA A 235 14.66 -3.22 9.21
C ALA A 235 13.21 -3.39 8.70
N ILE A 236 12.70 -2.45 7.90
CA ILE A 236 11.35 -2.52 7.30
C ILE A 236 11.22 -3.70 6.33
N ASN A 237 12.26 -3.97 5.52
CA ASN A 237 12.26 -5.12 4.63
C ASN A 237 12.28 -6.45 5.40
N LEU A 238 13.07 -6.52 6.47
CA LEU A 238 13.10 -7.69 7.36
C LEU A 238 11.78 -7.85 8.14
N TRP A 239 11.10 -6.75 8.46
CA TRP A 239 9.82 -6.79 9.17
C TRP A 239 8.75 -7.58 8.43
N GLY A 240 8.63 -7.39 7.10
CA GLY A 240 7.68 -8.16 6.29
C GLY A 240 7.96 -9.67 6.34
N LEU A 241 9.24 -10.04 6.32
CA LEU A 241 9.66 -11.44 6.47
C LEU A 241 9.35 -11.98 7.87
N ILE A 242 9.62 -11.21 8.93
CA ILE A 242 9.34 -11.61 10.32
C ILE A 242 7.83 -11.79 10.53
N ALA A 243 7.00 -10.87 10.04
CA ALA A 243 5.55 -10.97 10.14
C ALA A 243 5.01 -12.22 9.43
N GLN A 244 5.57 -12.57 8.27
CA GLN A 244 5.22 -13.81 7.56
C GLN A 244 5.72 -15.06 8.27
N ALA A 245 6.95 -15.04 8.79
CA ALA A 245 7.52 -16.13 9.59
C ALA A 245 6.68 -16.40 10.85
N GLN A 246 6.21 -15.34 11.53
CA GLN A 246 5.32 -15.47 12.69
C GLN A 246 4.00 -16.14 12.31
N THR A 247 3.39 -15.79 11.18
CA THR A 247 2.10 -16.41 10.78
C THR A 247 2.21 -17.85 10.30
N THR A 248 3.41 -18.28 9.86
CA THR A 248 3.68 -19.63 9.36
C THR A 248 4.21 -20.58 10.43
N LEU A 249 5.01 -20.07 11.38
CA LEU A 249 5.54 -20.81 12.54
C LEU A 249 4.58 -20.80 13.74
N ARG A 250 3.42 -20.13 13.65
CA ARG A 250 2.41 -20.12 14.71
C ARG A 250 1.72 -21.49 14.81
N ASP A 251 1.86 -22.13 15.98
CA ASP A 251 1.11 -23.34 16.31
C ASP A 251 -0.41 -23.07 16.23
N PRO A 252 -1.18 -23.86 15.48
CA PRO A 252 -2.63 -23.68 15.36
C PRO A 252 -3.42 -23.99 16.64
N SER A 253 -2.78 -24.55 17.68
CA SER A 253 -3.41 -24.95 18.95
C SER A 253 -3.47 -23.84 20.00
N LYS A 254 -2.66 -22.79 19.87
CA LYS A 254 -2.67 -21.60 20.74
C LYS A 254 -3.49 -20.52 20.04
N GLY A 255 -4.68 -20.23 20.57
CA GLY A 255 -5.64 -19.29 20.00
C GLY A 255 -5.06 -17.90 19.69
N GLU A 256 -5.78 -17.11 18.90
CA GLU A 256 -5.35 -15.82 18.34
C GLU A 256 -5.04 -14.71 19.37
N GLU A 257 -5.06 -15.03 20.66
CA GLU A 257 -4.97 -14.09 21.77
C GLU A 257 -3.58 -14.00 22.42
N GLU A 258 -2.66 -14.95 22.19
CA GLU A 258 -1.35 -14.95 22.86
C GLU A 258 -0.28 -14.20 22.03
N PHE A 259 -0.10 -12.91 22.32
CA PHE A 259 1.08 -12.14 21.90
C PHE A 259 2.33 -12.79 22.53
N ARG A 260 3.26 -13.27 21.68
CA ARG A 260 4.64 -13.48 22.14
C ARG A 260 5.34 -12.12 22.01
N PRO A 261 5.71 -11.45 23.12
CA PRO A 261 6.60 -10.32 23.03
C PRO A 261 7.86 -10.75 22.27
N ILE A 262 8.35 -9.81 21.47
CA ILE A 262 9.62 -9.88 20.75
C ILE A 262 10.64 -10.52 21.69
N PRO A 263 11.31 -11.63 21.33
CA PRO A 263 12.41 -12.12 22.14
C PRO A 263 13.47 -11.02 22.13
N TRP A 264 13.66 -10.37 23.27
CA TRP A 264 15.01 -9.98 23.67
C TRP A 264 15.74 -11.23 24.13
#